data_AF-A0A1E8Q0H5-F1
#
_entry.id   AF-A0A1E8Q0H5-F1
#
_cell.length_a   1.000
_cell.length_b   1.000
_cell.length_c   1.000
_cell.angle_alpha   90.00
_cell.angle_beta   90.00
_cell.angle_gamma   90.00
#
_symmetry.space_group_name_H-M   'P 1'
#
loop_
_entity.id
_entity.type
_entity.pdbx_description
1 polymer ?
#
loop_
_entity_poly.entity_id
_entity_poly.type
_entity_poly.pdbx_seq_one_letter_code
_entity_poly.pdbx_strand_id
1 'polypeptide(L)' 'MGDVAEKKKKQYVDNGWPVTEDGEHAVSELAADRTGALSPFGDVTFPLPADTLPYTHPVTVVNK' A
#
# COMPACT_ATOMS: atom_id res chain seq x y z
N MET A 1 13.96 49.70 -5.06
CA MET A 1 12.73 48.99 -5.49
C MET A 1 13.22 47.69 -6.13
N GLY A 2 13.67 46.70 -5.37
CA GLY A 2 12.84 45.71 -4.69
C GLY A 2 12.63 44.51 -5.62
N ASP A 3 13.58 43.58 -5.63
CA ASP A 3 13.56 42.32 -6.38
C ASP A 3 12.22 41.59 -6.32
N VAL A 4 11.62 41.32 -7.48
CA VAL A 4 10.45 40.43 -7.57
C VAL A 4 10.95 39.00 -7.66
N ALA A 5 11.06 38.35 -6.50
CA ALA A 5 11.13 36.90 -6.43
C ALA A 5 9.76 36.31 -6.79
N GLU A 6 9.48 36.13 -8.10
CA GLU A 6 8.33 35.33 -8.52
C GLU A 6 8.62 33.85 -8.24
N LYS A 7 8.13 33.42 -7.08
CA LYS A 7 8.08 32.04 -6.60
C LYS A 7 7.71 31.12 -7.76
N LYS A 8 8.64 30.23 -8.14
CA LYS A 8 8.40 29.09 -9.04
C LYS A 8 7.01 28.52 -8.74
N LYS A 9 6.07 28.72 -9.68
CA LYS A 9 4.75 28.10 -9.60
C LYS A 9 5.00 26.62 -9.38
N LYS A 10 4.51 26.05 -8.28
CA LYS A 10 4.53 24.60 -8.07
C LYS A 10 3.78 24.03 -9.27
N GLN A 11 4.54 23.58 -10.26
CA GLN A 11 4.00 23.01 -11.48
C GLN A 11 3.12 21.85 -10.99
N TYR A 12 1.84 21.91 -11.32
CA TYR A 12 0.94 20.82 -11.03
C TYR A 12 1.54 19.58 -11.69
N VAL A 13 2.00 18.63 -10.86
CA VAL A 13 2.44 17.33 -11.32
C VAL A 13 1.17 16.51 -11.34
N ASP A 14 0.65 16.30 -12.54
CA ASP A 14 -0.39 15.29 -12.73
C ASP A 14 0.19 13.97 -12.22
N ASN A 15 -0.52 13.33 -11.29
CA ASN A 15 -0.11 12.07 -10.68
C ASN A 15 -0.08 10.91 -11.69
N GLY A 16 -0.38 11.17 -12.98
CA GLY A 16 -0.25 10.18 -14.04
C GLY A 16 -1.26 9.06 -13.84
N TRP A 17 -2.49 9.42 -13.43
CA TRP A 17 -3.59 8.47 -13.46
C TRP A 17 -3.66 7.88 -14.88
N PRO A 18 -3.81 6.55 -15.01
CA PRO A 18 -3.85 5.93 -16.32
C PRO A 18 -4.99 6.55 -17.13
N VAL A 19 -4.67 7.03 -18.33
CA VAL A 19 -5.68 7.54 -19.26
C VAL A 19 -6.49 6.33 -19.72
N THR A 20 -7.74 6.27 -19.30
CA THR A 20 -8.69 5.23 -19.70
C THR A 20 -9.49 5.70 -20.92
N GLU A 21 -10.02 4.77 -21.72
CA GLU A 21 -10.90 5.10 -22.84
C GLU A 21 -12.20 5.77 -22.34
N ASP A 22 -12.89 6.52 -23.21
CA ASP A 22 -14.15 7.19 -22.85
C ASP A 22 -15.19 6.16 -22.36
N GLY A 23 -15.45 6.16 -21.05
CA GLY A 23 -16.37 5.23 -20.38
C GLY A 23 -15.70 4.24 -19.42
N GLU A 24 -14.37 4.15 -19.42
CA GLU A 24 -13.61 3.25 -18.56
C GLU A 24 -13.18 3.95 -17.26
N HIS A 25 -13.36 3.30 -16.10
CA HIS A 25 -13.00 3.85 -14.79
C HIS A 25 -11.59 3.45 -14.38
N ALA A 26 -10.85 4.37 -13.75
CA ALA A 26 -9.53 4.06 -13.19
C ALA A 26 -9.64 2.92 -12.16
N VAL A 27 -9.01 1.78 -12.47
CA VAL A 27 -9.05 0.59 -11.64
C VAL A 27 -8.22 0.83 -10.38
N SER A 28 -8.85 0.71 -9.22
CA SER A 28 -8.21 0.68 -7.89
C SER A 28 -8.42 -0.69 -7.26
N GLU A 29 -7.81 -1.01 -6.12
CA GLU A 29 -8.04 -2.29 -5.43
C GLU A 29 -9.52 -2.53 -5.05
N LEU A 30 -10.34 -1.47 -4.96
CA LEU A 30 -11.80 -1.57 -4.80
C LEU A 30 -12.51 -2.11 -6.06
N ALA A 31 -11.86 -2.03 -7.22
CA ALA A 31 -12.36 -2.35 -8.55
C ALA A 31 -11.54 -3.45 -9.26
N ALA A 32 -10.86 -4.34 -8.51
CA ALA A 32 -10.01 -5.39 -9.09
C ALA A 32 -10.79 -6.40 -9.95
N ASP A 33 -10.21 -6.85 -11.07
CA ASP A 33 -10.82 -7.75 -12.08
C ASP A 33 -11.18 -9.15 -11.55
N ARG A 34 -10.66 -9.53 -10.38
CA ARG A 34 -10.92 -10.83 -9.75
C ARG A 34 -11.54 -10.64 -8.37
N THR A 35 -12.72 -11.23 -8.21
CA THR A 35 -13.44 -11.30 -6.94
C THR A 35 -12.79 -12.34 -6.04
N GLY A 36 -12.48 -11.97 -4.79
CA GLY A 36 -11.91 -12.88 -3.79
C GLY A 36 -11.37 -12.13 -2.58
N ALA A 37 -10.99 -12.85 -1.52
CA ALA A 37 -10.30 -12.24 -0.40
C ALA A 37 -8.92 -11.75 -0.89
N LEU A 38 -8.71 -10.43 -0.92
CA LEU A 38 -7.39 -9.80 -1.20
C LEU A 38 -6.33 -10.13 -0.13
N SER A 39 -6.65 -11.05 0.78
CA SER A 39 -5.69 -11.61 1.70
C SER A 39 -4.62 -12.35 0.89
N PRO A 40 -3.32 -12.03 1.07
CA PRO A 40 -2.25 -12.82 0.46
C PRO A 40 -2.24 -14.27 0.97
N PHE A 41 -3.02 -14.57 2.00
CA PHE A 41 -3.18 -15.90 2.59
C PHE A 41 -4.40 -16.67 2.07
N GLY A 42 -5.14 -16.13 1.08
CA GLY A 42 -6.32 -16.80 0.51
C GLY A 42 -7.39 -17.09 1.56
N ASP A 43 -7.67 -18.37 1.80
CA ASP A 43 -8.73 -18.85 2.70
C ASP A 43 -8.36 -18.87 4.19
N VAL A 44 -7.15 -18.42 4.55
CA VAL A 44 -6.70 -18.40 5.95
C VAL A 44 -7.45 -17.33 6.74
N THR A 45 -8.15 -17.75 7.78
CA THR A 45 -8.83 -16.87 8.74
C THR A 45 -7.92 -16.60 9.94
N PHE A 46 -7.75 -15.32 10.26
CA PHE A 46 -6.97 -14.87 11.42
C PHE A 46 -7.89 -14.56 12.62
N PRO A 47 -7.37 -14.63 13.86
CA PRO A 47 -6.02 -15.05 14.22
C PRO A 47 -5.82 -16.57 14.16
N LEU A 48 -4.59 -17.00 13.90
CA LEU A 48 -4.21 -18.41 13.99
C LEU A 48 -4.00 -18.83 15.46
N PRO A 49 -4.26 -20.10 15.82
CA PRO A 49 -3.89 -20.64 17.12
C PRO A 49 -2.38 -20.50 17.37
N ALA A 50 -1.99 -20.07 18.58
CA ALA A 50 -0.60 -19.72 18.90
C ALA A 50 0.38 -20.89 18.73
N ASP A 51 -0.08 -22.10 18.99
CA ASP A 51 0.62 -23.37 18.82
C ASP A 51 0.92 -23.75 17.37
N THR A 52 0.25 -23.11 16.41
CA THR A 52 0.47 -23.32 14.96
C THR A 52 1.37 -22.27 14.32
N LEU A 53 1.69 -21.20 15.05
CA LEU A 53 2.53 -20.13 14.52
C LEU A 53 3.99 -20.62 14.44
N PRO A 54 4.71 -20.35 13.33
CA PRO A 54 6.14 -20.65 13.21
C PRO A 54 7.01 -19.68 14.05
N TYR A 55 6.40 -18.88 14.92
CA TYR A 55 7.09 -17.88 15.72
C TYR A 55 7.82 -18.54 16.89
N THR A 56 9.13 -18.28 17.00
CA THR A 56 9.93 -18.64 18.16
C THR A 56 10.41 -17.37 18.85
N HIS A 57 10.07 -17.19 20.13
CA HIS A 57 10.49 -16.01 20.87
C HIS A 57 12.01 -16.06 21.11
N PRO A 58 12.77 -15.02 20.75
CA PRO A 58 14.21 -15.01 20.98
C PRO A 58 14.50 -14.97 22.48
N VAL A 59 15.42 -15.83 22.93
CA VAL A 59 15.90 -15.85 24.32
C VAL A 59 17.36 -15.45 24.32
N THR A 60 17.67 -14.34 24.99
CA THR A 60 19.05 -13.89 25.21
C THR A 60 19.57 -14.52 26.49
N VAL A 61 20.61 -15.34 26.40
CA VAL A 61 21.36 -15.82 27.57
C VAL A 61 22.47 -14.82 27.87
N VAL A 62 22.40 -14.15 29.01
CA VAL A 62 23.45 -13.24 29.47
C VAL A 62 24.58 -14.07 30.10
N ASN A 63 25.83 -13.86 29.67
CA ASN A 63 26.99 -14.47 30.30
C ASN A 63 27.09 -13.99 31.76
N LYS A 64 27.20 -14.94 32.70
CA LYS A 64 27.37 -14.68 34.12
C LYS A 64 28.84 -14.68 34.52
#